data_AF-A0A2T3CA03-F1
#
_entry.id   AF-A0A2T3CA03-F1
#
_cell.length_a   1.000
_cell.length_b   1.000
_cell.length_c   1.000
_cell.angle_alpha   90.00
_cell.angle_beta   90.00
_cell.angle_gamma   90.00
#
_symmetry.space_group_name_H-M   'P 1'
#
loop_
_entity.id
_entity.type
_entity.pdbx_description
1 polymer ?
#
loop_
_entity_poly.entity_id
_entity_poly.type
_entity_poly.pdbx_seq_one_letter_code
_entity_poly.pdbx_strand_id
1 'polypeptide(L)'
;MAQGVKRTQRDYSLSFKLAVVDQIEKGEMTYGQAQERYGIQGRSTVLVWLRKHGRQDWSQGASIRDERSCAMSVPKTLTPEQRIKELEQQLELMSQKAQFFETVVDVLKN
;
A
#
# COMPACT_ATOMS: atom_id res chain seq x y z
N MET A 1 3.40 35.97 -21.29
CA MET A 1 3.47 34.82 -22.22
C MET A 1 4.83 34.15 -22.02
N ALA A 2 4.91 33.10 -21.21
CA ALA A 2 6.18 32.38 -21.01
C ALA A 2 6.41 31.48 -22.23
N GLN A 3 7.36 31.87 -23.08
CA GLN A 3 7.80 31.09 -24.24
C GLN A 3 8.20 29.70 -23.75
N GLY A 4 7.53 28.67 -24.27
CA GLY A 4 7.82 27.28 -23.93
C GLY A 4 9.21 26.91 -24.42
N VAL A 5 10.20 26.96 -23.52
CA VAL A 5 11.52 26.38 -23.76
C VAL A 5 11.32 24.92 -24.18
N LYS A 6 11.72 24.57 -25.40
CA LYS A 6 11.66 23.20 -25.90
C LYS A 6 12.43 22.31 -24.92
N ARG A 7 11.72 21.38 -24.32
CA ARG A 7 12.26 20.39 -23.38
C ARG A 7 13.21 19.47 -24.16
N THR A 8 14.51 19.62 -23.99
CA THR A 8 15.49 18.66 -24.51
C THR A 8 15.34 17.37 -23.72
N GLN A 9 15.19 16.23 -24.41
CA GLN A 9 15.13 14.93 -23.75
C GLN A 9 16.41 14.74 -22.94
N ARG A 10 16.28 14.64 -21.60
CA ARG A 10 17.39 14.36 -20.70
C ARG A 10 17.27 12.90 -20.27
N ASP A 11 18.19 12.09 -20.78
CA ASP A 11 18.22 10.67 -20.41
C ASP A 11 18.90 10.54 -19.05
N TYR A 12 18.08 10.17 -18.05
CA TYR A 12 18.57 9.87 -16.71
C TYR A 12 19.01 8.41 -16.64
N SER A 13 20.24 8.18 -16.16
CA SER A 13 20.77 6.84 -15.94
C SER A 13 19.93 6.08 -14.90
N LEU A 14 19.92 4.75 -14.98
CA LEU A 14 19.17 3.91 -14.05
C LEU A 14 19.67 4.09 -12.60
N SER A 15 20.98 4.17 -12.40
CA SER A 15 21.59 4.40 -11.09
C SER A 15 21.13 5.71 -10.46
N PHE A 16 21.04 6.77 -11.26
CA PHE A 16 20.52 8.06 -10.80
C PHE A 16 19.05 7.96 -10.38
N LYS A 17 18.21 7.29 -11.17
CA LYS A 17 16.78 7.09 -10.82
C LYS A 17 16.62 6.35 -9.50
N LEU A 18 17.40 5.30 -9.28
CA LEU A 18 17.36 4.51 -8.06
C LEU A 18 17.83 5.32 -6.84
N ALA A 19 18.91 6.09 -6.97
CA ALA A 19 19.41 6.93 -5.88
C ALA A 19 18.38 8.00 -5.46
N VAL A 20 17.69 8.61 -6.42
CA VAL A 20 16.62 9.59 -6.13
C VAL A 20 15.43 8.92 -5.44
N VAL A 21 15.03 7.73 -5.90
CA VAL A 21 13.92 6.97 -5.28
C VAL A 21 14.28 6.56 -3.85
N ASP A 22 15.48 6.06 -3.60
CA ASP A 22 15.95 5.64 -2.27
C ASP A 22 15.94 6.79 -1.26
N GLN A 23 16.40 7.99 -1.64
CA GLN A 23 16.37 9.17 -0.77
C GLN A 23 14.94 9.62 -0.43
N ILE A 24 14.00 9.47 -1.37
CA ILE A 24 12.60 9.80 -1.15
C ILE A 24 11.93 8.77 -0.23
N GLU A 25 12.21 7.48 -0.42
CA GLU A 25 11.67 6.41 0.43
C GLU A 25 12.23 6.44 1.86
N LYS A 26 13.48 6.88 2.02
CA LYS A 26 14.07 7.17 3.33
C LYS A 26 13.48 8.41 4.01
N GLY A 27 12.69 9.22 3.29
CA GLY A 27 12.11 10.45 3.79
C GLY A 27 13.10 11.62 3.91
N GLU A 28 14.30 11.51 3.32
CA GLU A 28 15.32 12.57 3.33
C GLU A 28 14.90 13.78 2.48
N MET A 29 14.06 13.54 1.46
CA MET A 29 13.47 14.59 0.64
C MET A 29 12.12 14.19 0.06
N THR A 30 11.27 15.18 -0.18
CA THR A 30 10.03 14.99 -0.91
C THR A 30 10.29 14.96 -2.43
N TYR A 31 9.38 14.36 -3.20
CA TYR A 31 9.50 14.30 -4.67
C TYR A 31 9.61 15.69 -5.34
N GLY A 32 8.98 16.72 -4.74
CA GLY A 32 9.06 18.10 -5.22
C GLY A 32 10.43 18.73 -4.98
N GLN A 33 11.00 18.48 -3.80
CA GLN A 33 12.37 18.91 -3.48
C GLN A 33 13.41 18.17 -4.34
N ALA A 34 13.21 16.88 -4.60
CA ALA A 34 14.07 16.12 -5.51
C ALA A 34 14.06 16.72 -6.93
N GLN A 35 12.88 17.13 -7.42
CA GLN A 35 12.77 17.75 -8.73
C GLN A 35 13.54 19.08 -8.83
N GLU A 36 13.42 19.94 -7.82
CA GLU A 36 14.12 21.23 -7.79
C GLU A 36 15.63 21.04 -7.61
N ARG A 37 16.04 20.22 -6.64
CA ARG A 37 17.45 19.95 -6.31
C ARG A 37 18.21 19.33 -7.48
N TYR A 38 17.59 18.41 -8.20
CA TYR A 38 18.25 17.71 -9.32
C TYR A 38 17.92 18.28 -10.70
N GLY A 39 17.11 19.35 -10.78
CA GLY A 39 16.70 19.95 -12.05
C GLY A 39 15.97 18.98 -12.97
N ILE A 40 15.06 18.17 -12.41
CA ILE A 40 14.34 17.15 -13.17
C ILE A 40 13.28 17.81 -14.04
N GLN A 41 13.40 17.61 -15.36
CA GLN A 41 12.57 18.26 -16.37
C GLN A 41 11.22 17.54 -16.51
N GLY A 42 10.41 17.54 -15.46
CA GLY A 42 9.05 17.01 -15.51
C GLY A 42 8.42 16.84 -14.14
N ARG A 43 7.24 17.45 -13.96
CA ARG A 43 6.51 17.47 -12.68
C ARG A 43 6.14 16.09 -12.15
N SER A 44 5.96 15.14 -13.05
CA SER A 44 5.58 13.77 -12.76
C SER A 44 6.71 12.77 -12.95
N THR A 45 7.90 13.20 -13.39
CA THR A 45 9.01 12.28 -13.71
C THR A 45 9.47 11.50 -12.48
N VAL A 46 9.60 12.18 -11.34
CA VAL A 46 9.96 11.55 -10.07
C VAL A 46 8.87 10.57 -9.62
N LEU A 47 7.59 10.94 -9.77
CA LEU A 47 6.45 10.05 -9.45
C LEU A 47 6.39 8.81 -10.35
N VAL A 48 6.82 8.93 -11.62
CA VAL A 48 6.94 7.77 -12.52
C VAL A 48 8.07 6.85 -12.06
N TRP A 49 9.21 7.39 -11.60
CA TRP A 49 10.28 6.57 -11.04
C TRP A 49 9.88 5.88 -9.74
N LEU A 50 9.20 6.59 -8.84
CA LEU A 50 8.66 6.01 -7.61
C LEU A 50 7.67 4.87 -7.90
N ARG A 51 6.83 4.99 -8.93
CA ARG A 51 5.93 3.90 -9.34
C ARG A 51 6.64 2.70 -9.98
N LYS A 52 7.74 2.93 -10.69
CA LYS A 52 8.47 1.87 -11.41
C LYS A 52 9.54 1.18 -10.54
N HIS A 53 10.13 1.93 -9.63
CA HIS A 53 11.31 1.52 -8.87
C HIS A 53 11.12 1.59 -7.35
N GLY A 54 10.02 2.17 -6.87
CA GLY A 54 9.72 2.24 -5.44
C GLY A 54 9.14 0.93 -4.91
N ARG A 55 9.39 0.66 -3.64
CA ARG A 55 8.92 -0.51 -2.89
C ARG A 55 7.57 -0.26 -2.19
N GLN A 56 7.13 1.00 -2.13
CA GLN A 56 5.99 1.45 -1.33
C GLN A 56 4.65 1.54 -2.10
N ASP A 57 4.48 0.80 -3.20
CA ASP A 57 3.24 0.74 -3.99
C ASP A 57 2.55 2.10 -4.23
N TRP A 58 3.27 3.00 -4.91
CA TRP A 58 2.78 4.34 -5.28
C TRP A 58 1.68 4.35 -6.37
N SER A 59 1.25 3.18 -6.84
CA SER A 59 0.18 3.02 -7.84
C SER A 59 -1.20 3.40 -7.30
N GLN A 60 -1.42 3.25 -5.99
CA GLN A 60 -2.68 3.59 -5.32
C GLN A 60 -3.09 5.05 -5.57
N GLY A 61 -2.12 5.99 -5.57
CA GLY A 61 -2.40 7.42 -5.75
C GLY A 61 -2.79 7.85 -7.17
N ALA A 62 -2.41 7.07 -8.20
CA ALA A 62 -2.86 7.31 -9.57
C ALA A 62 -4.29 6.78 -9.79
N SER A 63 -4.62 5.68 -9.12
CA SER A 63 -5.97 5.12 -9.08
C SER A 63 -6.96 6.04 -8.37
N ILE A 64 -6.56 6.94 -7.45
CA ILE A 64 -7.50 7.89 -6.80
C ILE A 64 -8.23 8.80 -7.81
N ARG A 65 -7.70 9.02 -9.03
CA ARG A 65 -8.41 9.80 -10.05
C ARG A 65 -9.45 8.99 -10.84
N ASP A 66 -9.24 7.70 -11.03
CA ASP A 66 -10.26 6.79 -11.58
C ASP A 66 -11.23 6.28 -10.49
N GLU A 67 -10.80 6.18 -9.24
CA GLU A 67 -11.58 5.72 -8.08
C GLU A 67 -12.62 6.75 -7.62
N ARG A 68 -12.61 7.98 -8.17
CA ARG A 68 -13.77 8.88 -8.04
C ARG A 68 -14.97 8.46 -8.90
N SER A 69 -14.79 7.54 -9.84
CA SER A 69 -15.89 6.91 -10.59
C SER A 69 -16.26 5.51 -10.08
N CYS A 70 -15.44 4.89 -9.23
CA CYS A 70 -15.71 3.54 -8.76
C CYS A 70 -14.94 3.23 -7.46
N ALA A 71 -15.65 3.38 -6.34
CA ALA A 71 -15.55 2.57 -5.12
C ALA A 71 -14.16 2.03 -4.71
N MET A 72 -13.60 2.62 -3.66
CA MET A 72 -13.02 1.94 -2.49
C MET A 72 -12.42 0.55 -2.79
N SER A 73 -11.23 0.49 -3.39
CA SER A 73 -10.46 -0.75 -3.40
C SER A 73 -9.30 -0.66 -2.41
N VAL A 74 -9.67 -0.58 -1.14
CA VAL A 74 -8.80 -1.04 -0.05
C VAL A 74 -8.43 -2.49 -0.40
N PRO A 75 -7.15 -2.88 -0.49
CA PRO A 75 -6.81 -4.29 -0.56
C PRO A 75 -7.48 -4.94 0.65
N LYS A 76 -8.36 -5.92 0.41
CA LYS A 76 -9.19 -6.65 1.38
C LYS A 76 -8.31 -7.39 2.41
N THR A 77 -7.57 -6.66 3.21
CA THR A 77 -7.13 -7.12 4.52
C THR A 77 -8.33 -6.88 5.42
N LEU A 78 -8.98 -7.99 5.81
CA LEU A 78 -10.06 -8.00 6.80
C LEU A 78 -9.75 -6.99 7.90
N THR A 79 -10.72 -6.12 8.20
CA THR A 79 -10.53 -5.15 9.27
C THR A 79 -10.22 -5.91 10.56
N PRO A 80 -9.36 -5.36 11.45
CA PRO A 80 -9.00 -6.04 12.70
C PRO A 80 -10.25 -6.47 13.49
N GLU A 81 -11.33 -5.67 13.44
CA GLU A 81 -12.62 -5.97 14.05
C GLU A 81 -13.33 -7.20 13.46
N GLN A 82 -13.25 -7.40 12.14
CA GLN A 82 -13.82 -8.58 11.48
C GLN A 82 -13.07 -9.85 11.89
N ARG A 83 -11.75 -9.77 12.05
CA ARG A 83 -10.94 -10.90 12.55
C ARG A 83 -11.26 -11.24 13.99
N ILE A 84 -11.43 -10.23 14.85
CA ILE A 84 -11.79 -10.44 16.26
C ILE A 84 -13.14 -11.16 16.35
N LYS A 85 -14.14 -10.70 15.61
CA LYS A 85 -15.48 -11.32 15.62
C LYS A 85 -15.47 -12.78 15.14
N GLU A 86 -14.68 -13.08 14.11
CA GLU A 86 -14.53 -14.46 13.62
C GLU A 86 -13.85 -15.36 14.65
N LEU A 87 -12.80 -14.88 15.31
CA LEU A 87 -12.09 -15.61 16.37
C LEU A 87 -12.96 -15.84 17.60
N GLU A 88 -13.75 -14.84 18.03
CA GLU A 88 -14.72 -14.99 19.13
C GLU A 88 -15.75 -16.06 18.83
N GLN A 89 -16.28 -16.08 17.60
CA GLN A 89 -17.24 -17.10 17.18
C GLN A 89 -16.62 -18.51 17.16
N GLN A 90 -15.35 -18.63 16.75
CA GLN A 90 -14.63 -19.90 16.81
C GLN A 90 -14.43 -20.39 18.25
N LEU A 91 -14.11 -19.48 19.19
CA LEU A 91 -13.96 -19.83 20.60
C LEU A 91 -15.28 -20.33 21.21
N GLU A 92 -16.39 -19.66 20.92
CA GLU A 92 -17.71 -20.07 21.42
C GLU A 92 -18.10 -21.46 20.89
N LEU A 93 -17.89 -21.70 19.59
CA LEU A 93 -18.17 -23.00 18.98
C LEU A 93 -17.29 -24.12 19.56
N MET A 94 -16.01 -23.86 19.81
CA MET A 94 -15.12 -24.84 20.44
C MET A 94 -15.51 -25.12 21.89
N SER A 95 -15.90 -24.09 22.65
CA SER A 95 -16.37 -24.23 24.04
C SER A 95 -17.64 -25.07 24.12
N GLN A 96 -18.64 -24.80 23.27
CA GLN A 96 -19.87 -25.60 23.20
C GLN A 96 -19.59 -27.06 22.85
N LYS A 97 -18.68 -27.31 21.90
CA LYS A 97 -18.26 -28.67 21.55
C LYS A 97 -17.59 -29.38 22.74
N ALA A 98 -16.71 -28.70 23.46
CA ALA A 98 -16.04 -29.27 24.63
C ALA A 98 -17.04 -29.65 25.73
N GLN A 99 -17.96 -28.75 26.06
CA GLN A 99 -19.02 -29.03 27.05
C GLN A 99 -19.92 -30.20 26.60
N PHE A 100 -20.28 -30.26 25.32
CA PHE A 100 -21.03 -31.38 24.78
C PHE A 100 -20.27 -32.70 24.95
N PHE A 101 -18.98 -32.75 24.58
CA PHE A 101 -18.17 -33.95 24.75
C PHE A 101 -18.03 -34.36 26.22
N GLU A 102 -17.87 -33.40 27.13
CA GLU A 102 -17.83 -33.67 28.57
C GLU A 102 -19.11 -34.34 29.05
N THR A 103 -20.28 -33.80 28.69
CA THR A 103 -21.57 -34.42 29.07
C THR A 103 -21.74 -35.83 28.51
N VAL A 104 -21.34 -36.08 27.26
CA VAL A 104 -21.39 -37.43 26.66
C VAL A 104 -20.46 -38.40 27.39
N VAL A 105 -19.26 -37.94 27.77
CA VAL A 105 -18.31 -38.77 28.52
C VAL A 105 -18.83 -39.07 29.92
N ASP A 106 -19.46 -38.13 30.60
CA ASP A 106 -20.05 -38.35 31.93
C ASP A 106 -21.22 -39.32 31.90
N VAL A 107 -22.06 -39.26 30.86
CA VAL A 107 -23.15 -40.25 30.66
C VAL A 107 -22.61 -41.65 30.40
N LEU A 108 -21.45 -41.80 29.75
CA LEU A 108 -20.81 -43.10 29.49
C LEU A 108 -20.02 -43.65 30.69
N LYS A 109 -19.68 -42.80 31.67
CA LYS A 109 -18.96 -43.18 32.89
C LYS A 109 -19.88 -43.61 34.03
N ASN A 110 -21.16 -43.23 33.97
CA ASN A 110 -22.23 -43.78 34.81
C ASN A 110 -22.84 -45.04 34.18
#